data_AF-A0AAW3B109-F1
#
_entry.id   AF-A0AAW3B109-F1
#
_cell.length_a   1.000
_cell.length_b   1.000
_cell.length_c   1.000
_cell.angle_alpha   90.00
_cell.angle_beta   90.00
_cell.angle_gamma   90.00
#
_symmetry.space_group_name_H-M   'P 1'
#
loop_
_entity.id
_entity.type
_entity.pdbx_description
1 polymer ?
#
loop_
_entity_poly.entity_id
_entity_poly.type
_entity_poly.pdbx_seq_one_letter_code
_entity_poly.pdbx_strand_id
1 'polypeptide(L)'
;MQPVQPNPSLMGLSQSEAVILSEKLYHISNEGFMYCAEKCITHYGDDAIPYHPGEKACLDRCTHKVRNGMDMAVAQKKEFERLLRSGDLPYQWMKDAAAGNL
;
A
#
# COMPACT_ATOMS: atom_id res chain seq x y z
N MET A 1 -9.19 -29.44 7.04
CA MET A 1 -9.04 -28.12 6.39
C MET A 1 -10.01 -28.08 5.21
N GLN A 2 -10.99 -27.18 5.20
CA GLN A 2 -11.89 -27.04 4.06
C GLN A 2 -11.14 -26.40 2.88
N PRO A 3 -11.41 -26.83 1.63
CA PRO A 3 -10.82 -26.22 0.45
C PRO A 3 -11.34 -24.77 0.30
N VAL A 4 -10.41 -23.84 0.12
CA VAL A 4 -10.70 -22.41 -0.03
C VAL A 4 -11.42 -22.19 -1.35
N GLN A 5 -12.69 -21.79 -1.27
CA GLN A 5 -13.55 -21.53 -2.43
C GLN A 5 -13.05 -20.30 -3.21
N PRO A 6 -12.96 -20.35 -4.56
CA PRO A 6 -12.58 -19.21 -5.40
C PRO A 6 -13.53 -18.03 -5.20
N ASN A 7 -12.99 -16.88 -4.80
CA ASN A 7 -13.76 -15.66 -4.58
C ASN A 7 -14.20 -15.06 -5.93
N PRO A 8 -15.51 -14.99 -6.23
CA PRO A 8 -16.00 -14.58 -7.55
C PRO A 8 -15.81 -13.08 -7.86
N SER A 9 -15.45 -12.26 -6.87
CA SER A 9 -15.36 -10.81 -7.01
C SER A 9 -14.04 -10.29 -7.60
N LEU A 10 -13.05 -11.17 -7.81
CA LEU A 10 -11.72 -10.82 -8.32
C LEU A 10 -11.32 -11.75 -9.48
N MET A 11 -12.13 -11.77 -10.55
CA MET A 11 -11.79 -12.54 -11.75
C MET A 11 -10.42 -12.14 -12.29
N GLY A 12 -9.52 -13.11 -12.42
CA GLY A 12 -8.18 -12.93 -13.00
C GLY A 12 -7.03 -12.83 -12.00
N LEU A 13 -7.30 -12.77 -10.69
CA LEU A 13 -6.29 -12.90 -9.64
C LEU A 13 -6.27 -14.32 -9.08
N SER A 14 -5.08 -14.87 -8.89
CA SER A 14 -4.95 -16.08 -8.07
C SER A 14 -5.36 -15.79 -6.63
N GLN A 15 -5.83 -16.82 -5.91
CA GLN A 15 -6.23 -16.70 -4.50
C GLN A 15 -5.13 -16.09 -3.62
N SER A 16 -3.87 -16.47 -3.85
CA SER A 16 -2.72 -15.90 -3.13
C SER A 16 -2.55 -14.41 -3.40
N GLU A 17 -2.71 -13.97 -4.65
CA GLU A 17 -2.65 -12.54 -4.99
C GLU A 17 -3.80 -11.74 -4.38
N ALA A 18 -5.00 -12.31 -4.32
CA ALA A 18 -6.14 -11.69 -3.67
C ALA A 18 -5.90 -11.50 -2.17
N VAL A 19 -5.36 -12.51 -1.47
CA VAL A 19 -4.99 -12.42 -0.05
C VAL A 19 -3.91 -11.35 0.16
N ILE A 20 -2.82 -11.39 -0.61
CA ILE A 20 -1.73 -10.42 -0.52
C ILE A 20 -2.24 -8.99 -0.77
N LEU A 21 -3.13 -8.81 -1.75
CA LEU A 21 -3.74 -7.51 -2.03
C LEU A 21 -4.61 -7.05 -0.86
N SER A 22 -5.42 -7.94 -0.30
CA SER A 22 -6.28 -7.62 0.84
C SER A 22 -5.48 -7.23 2.09
N GLU A 23 -4.36 -7.90 2.34
CA GLU A 23 -3.47 -7.63 3.46
C GLU A 23 -2.75 -6.29 3.28
N LYS A 24 -2.26 -6.00 2.06
CA LYS A 24 -1.73 -4.67 1.73
C LYS A 24 -2.75 -3.56 1.93
N LEU A 25 -4.00 -3.77 1.49
CA LEU A 25 -5.07 -2.80 1.70
C LEU A 25 -5.36 -2.60 3.19
N TYR A 26 -5.36 -3.68 3.99
CA TYR A 26 -5.55 -3.62 5.43
C TYR A 26 -4.44 -2.80 6.12
N HIS A 27 -3.17 -3.10 5.87
CA HIS A 27 -2.04 -2.35 6.46
C HIS A 27 -2.11 -0.86 6.10
N ILE A 28 -2.50 -0.53 4.87
CA ILE A 28 -2.50 0.86 4.42
C ILE A 28 -3.70 1.65 4.95
N SER A 29 -4.87 1.01 4.97
CA SER A 29 -6.11 1.66 5.40
C SER A 29 -6.16 1.75 6.92
N ASN A 30 -5.92 0.62 7.59
CA ASN A 30 -6.11 0.51 9.03
C ASN A 30 -4.85 0.95 9.78
N GLU A 31 -3.70 0.33 9.53
CA GLU A 31 -2.47 0.71 10.24
C GLU A 31 -1.98 2.10 9.81
N GLY A 32 -2.14 2.45 8.53
CA GLY A 32 -1.85 3.80 8.04
C GLY A 32 -2.70 4.88 8.72
N PHE A 33 -3.99 4.62 8.94
CA PHE A 33 -4.85 5.52 9.71
C PHE A 33 -4.43 5.56 11.18
N MET A 34 -4.19 4.41 11.81
CA MET A 34 -3.78 4.33 13.22
C MET A 34 -2.44 5.03 13.47
N TYR A 35 -1.48 4.87 12.57
CA TYR A 35 -0.22 5.62 12.61
C TYR A 35 -0.46 7.12 12.56
N CYS A 36 -1.29 7.58 11.61
CA CYS A 36 -1.61 9.00 11.50
C CYS A 36 -2.36 9.53 12.74
N ALA A 37 -3.28 8.74 13.31
CA ALA A 37 -3.98 9.07 14.54
C ALA A 37 -3.01 9.19 15.72
N GLU A 38 -2.10 8.22 15.90
CA GLU A 38 -1.09 8.23 16.96
C GLU A 38 -0.15 9.44 16.86
N LYS A 39 0.23 9.86 15.65
CA LYS A 39 1.14 11.00 15.46
C LYS A 39 0.46 12.36 15.49
N CYS A 40 -0.82 12.44 15.17
CA CYS A 40 -1.51 13.72 14.98
C CYS A 40 -2.54 14.04 16.07
N ILE A 41 -3.08 13.04 16.80
CA ILE A 41 -4.07 13.25 17.85
C ILE A 41 -3.34 13.19 19.19
N THR A 42 -3.12 14.37 19.79
CA THR A 42 -2.37 14.49 21.04
C THR A 42 -3.24 14.98 22.20
N HIS A 43 -4.39 15.61 21.91
CA HIS A 43 -5.30 16.15 22.92
C HIS A 43 -6.52 15.24 23.10
N TYR A 44 -6.43 14.32 24.06
CA TYR A 44 -7.58 13.56 24.58
C TYR A 44 -8.13 14.27 25.82
N GLY A 45 -8.89 15.36 25.64
CA GLY A 45 -9.42 16.16 26.75
C GLY A 45 -10.74 16.84 26.45
N ASP A 46 -11.79 16.34 27.11
CA ASP A 46 -13.18 16.78 27.41
C ASP A 46 -13.99 17.76 26.54
N ASP A 47 -13.45 18.44 25.54
CA ASP A 47 -14.23 19.27 24.59
C ASP A 47 -13.77 19.14 23.12
N ALA A 48 -12.98 18.10 22.81
CA ALA A 48 -12.28 17.93 21.55
C ALA A 48 -13.12 17.35 20.39
N ILE A 49 -14.42 17.66 20.33
CA ILE A 49 -15.23 17.34 19.14
C ILE A 49 -15.34 18.60 18.26
N PRO A 50 -14.76 18.63 17.03
CA PRO A 50 -13.90 17.65 16.39
C PRO A 50 -12.48 18.22 16.20
N TYR A 51 -11.52 17.68 16.96
CA TYR A 51 -10.08 17.97 16.87
C TYR A 51 -9.66 19.36 17.36
N HIS A 52 -8.56 19.41 18.11
CA HIS A 52 -7.90 20.68 18.41
C HIS A 52 -7.42 21.34 17.11
N PRO A 53 -7.39 22.69 16.99
CA PRO A 53 -6.85 23.37 15.83
C PRO A 53 -5.47 22.83 15.43
N GLY A 54 -5.39 22.24 14.23
CA GLY A 54 -4.16 21.66 13.68
C GLY A 54 -4.11 20.13 13.65
N GLU A 55 -4.79 19.42 14.56
CA GLU A 55 -4.76 17.96 14.61
C GLU A 55 -5.48 17.34 13.41
N LYS A 56 -6.66 17.87 13.07
CA LYS A 56 -7.39 17.48 11.84
C LYS A 56 -6.53 17.70 10.60
N ALA A 57 -5.86 18.85 10.51
CA ALA A 57 -5.01 19.17 9.36
C ALA A 57 -3.78 18.24 9.28
N CYS A 58 -3.20 17.87 10.42
CA CYS A 58 -2.13 16.87 10.49
C CYS A 58 -2.62 15.51 10.02
N LEU A 59 -3.76 15.04 10.56
CA LEU A 59 -4.37 13.76 10.22
C LEU A 59 -4.68 13.69 8.71
N ASP A 60 -5.37 14.70 8.17
CA ASP A 60 -5.74 14.78 6.75
C ASP A 60 -4.50 14.73 5.84
N ARG A 61 -3.43 15.46 6.20
CA ARG A 61 -2.16 15.46 5.44
C ARG A 61 -1.44 14.12 5.54
N CYS A 62 -1.43 13.50 6.71
CA CYS A 62 -0.80 12.20 6.92
C CYS A 62 -1.52 11.11 6.12
N THR A 63 -2.84 11.04 6.22
CA THR A 63 -3.65 10.07 5.46
C THR A 63 -3.50 10.27 3.95
N HIS A 64 -3.42 11.52 3.47
CA HIS A 64 -3.11 11.78 2.06
C HIS A 64 -1.75 11.24 1.64
N LYS A 65 -0.70 11.43 2.45
CA LYS A 65 0.64 10.92 2.14
C LYS A 65 0.65 9.39 2.06
N VAL A 66 -0.02 8.72 3.00
CA VAL A 66 -0.13 7.25 3.01
C VAL A 66 -0.84 6.74 1.76
N ARG A 67 -1.99 7.34 1.40
CA ARG A 67 -2.75 6.97 0.19
C ARG A 67 -1.95 7.23 -1.09
N ASN A 68 -1.40 8.42 -1.24
CA ASN A 68 -0.61 8.78 -2.42
C ASN A 68 0.63 7.88 -2.56
N GLY A 69 1.29 7.54 -1.45
CA GLY A 69 2.40 6.59 -1.44
C GLY A 69 2.00 5.21 -1.95
N MET A 70 0.79 4.74 -1.62
CA MET A 70 0.25 3.49 -2.15
C MET A 70 -0.02 3.57 -3.65
N ASP A 71 -0.68 4.62 -4.12
CA ASP A 71 -0.98 4.79 -5.54
C ASP A 71 0.33 4.85 -6.37
N MET A 72 1.35 5.52 -5.84
CA MET A 72 2.69 5.52 -6.42
C MET A 72 3.30 4.11 -6.45
N ALA A 73 3.23 3.35 -5.34
CA ALA A 73 3.75 1.99 -5.29
C ALA A 73 3.05 1.05 -6.28
N VAL A 74 1.72 1.16 -6.41
CA VAL A 74 0.92 0.39 -7.38
C VAL A 74 1.32 0.75 -8.81
N ALA A 75 1.46 2.04 -9.12
CA ALA A 75 1.86 2.50 -10.44
C ALA A 75 3.28 2.00 -10.80
N GLN A 76 4.23 2.13 -9.88
CA GLN A 76 5.61 1.64 -10.06
C GLN A 76 5.66 0.13 -10.24
N LYS A 77 4.85 -0.63 -9.48
CA LYS A 77 4.76 -2.09 -9.64
C LYS A 77 4.25 -2.46 -11.03
N LYS A 78 3.17 -1.83 -11.51
CA LYS A 78 2.61 -2.10 -12.84
C LYS A 78 3.62 -1.79 -13.95
N GLU A 79 4.32 -0.66 -13.83
CA GLU A 79 5.35 -0.28 -14.80
C GLU A 79 6.51 -1.27 -14.80
N PHE A 80 6.96 -1.68 -13.61
CA PHE A 80 7.97 -2.72 -13.45
C PHE A 80 7.57 -4.05 -14.10
N GLU A 81 6.34 -4.52 -13.85
CA GLU A 81 5.78 -5.73 -14.47
C GLU A 81 5.68 -5.61 -15.99
N ARG A 82 5.35 -4.40 -16.50
CA ARG A 82 5.30 -4.11 -17.94
C ARG A 82 6.70 -4.24 -18.58
N LEU A 83 7.72 -3.65 -17.96
CA LEU A 83 9.11 -3.68 -18.43
C LEU A 83 9.66 -5.12 -18.40
N LEU A 84 9.37 -5.89 -17.36
CA LEU A 84 9.75 -7.31 -17.32
C LEU A 84 9.10 -8.12 -18.45
N ARG A 85 7.81 -7.88 -18.75
CA ARG A 85 7.12 -8.57 -19.85
C ARG A 85 7.66 -8.19 -21.22
N SER A 86 8.17 -6.97 -21.41
CA SER A 86 8.83 -6.55 -22.65
C SER A 86 10.27 -7.05 -22.76
N GLY A 87 10.83 -7.66 -21.70
CA GLY A 87 12.23 -8.07 -21.64
C GLY A 87 13.19 -6.93 -21.30
N ASP A 88 12.66 -5.74 -21.00
CA ASP A 88 13.45 -4.60 -20.55
C ASP A 88 13.76 -4.77 -19.07
N LEU A 89 14.97 -5.25 -18.74
CA LEU A 89 15.43 -5.35 -17.36
C LEU A 89 15.69 -3.93 -16.83
N PRO A 90 14.85 -3.39 -15.92
CA PRO A 90 14.85 -1.96 -15.64
C PRO A 90 15.97 -1.52 -14.71
N TYR A 91 16.47 -2.42 -13.85
CA TYR A 91 17.50 -2.12 -12.88
C TYR A 91 18.85 -2.70 -13.27
N GLN A 92 19.94 -2.00 -12.94
CA GLN A 92 21.29 -2.42 -13.30
C GLN A 92 21.63 -3.82 -12.77
N TRP A 93 21.29 -4.10 -11.51
CA TRP A 93 21.51 -5.43 -10.91
C TRP A 93 20.78 -6.56 -11.66
N MET A 94 19.63 -6.29 -12.29
CA MET A 94 18.92 -7.29 -13.10
C MET A 94 19.64 -7.54 -14.42
N LYS A 95 20.16 -6.48 -15.04
CA LYS A 95 21.00 -6.59 -16.24
C LYS A 95 22.28 -7.35 -15.94
N ASP A 96 22.91 -7.05 -14.81
CA ASP A 96 24.14 -7.71 -14.36
C ASP A 96 23.87 -9.19 -14.06
N ALA A 97 22.74 -9.53 -13.41
CA ALA A 97 22.30 -10.91 -13.20
C ALA A 97 22.13 -11.68 -14.51
N ALA A 98 21.42 -11.07 -15.47
CA ALA A 98 21.17 -11.69 -16.78
C ALA A 98 22.45 -11.83 -17.62
N ALA A 99 23.42 -10.95 -17.42
CA ALA A 99 24.74 -11.00 -18.04
C ALA A 99 25.72 -11.97 -17.34
N GLY A 100 25.32 -12.56 -16.20
CA GLY A 100 26.17 -13.48 -15.43
C GLY A 100 27.26 -12.80 -14.60
N ASN A 101 27.08 -11.53 -14.24
CA ASN A 101 28.05 -10.70 -13.51
C ASN A 101 27.74 -10.56 -12.00
N LEU A 102 26.92 -11.45 -11.43
CA LEU A 102 26.58 -11.49 -10.00
C LEU A 102 27.38 -12.57 -9.26
#